data_AF-A0A2S8BSF0-F1
#
_entry.id   AF-A0A2S8BSF0-F1
#
_cell.length_a   1.000
_cell.length_b   1.000
_cell.length_c   1.000
_cell.angle_alpha   90.00
_cell.angle_beta   90.00
_cell.angle_gamma   90.00
#
_symmetry.space_group_name_H-M   'P 1'
#
loop_
_entity.id
_entity.type
_entity.pdbx_description
1 polymer ?
#
loop_
_entity_poly.entity_id
_entity_poly.type
_entity_poly.pdbx_seq_one_letter_code
_entity_poly.pdbx_strand_id
1 'polypeptide(L)'
;MAGTTSQPALSSIVAAAAHSEYDTGLSLSAVCDLEPYWEALRKVYAPFESGLPAPTGRVYRHEIPGGQLSNLRQQAIALGLGDRFEEIEESYAAADRVLGRLIKVTPSSKVVGDLALALVGAGISADEFAADPARFDIPESVIGFLRGELGDPPGGWPEPLRSTALAGRGPARPVQALSAEDEAILASAGPKRQATLNRLLFPGPTKEFEAHRETYGDTSQLSANQFFYGLRHGEEHRVALERGVELLIGLEAISEPDERGMRTVMCIINGQLRPVLVRDRSIASSVPVAEKADRTNPGHIAAPFAGVVTVGVAEGDTVDAGQTIATIEAMKMEAAITAPAAGTVQRVAVSATAQVEAGICWWW
;
A
#
# COMPACT_ATOMS: atom_id res chain seq x y z
N MET A 1 2.28 9.90 -23.10
CA MET A 1 1.51 9.12 -22.08
C MET A 1 0.16 8.68 -22.66
N ALA A 2 0.11 8.06 -23.84
CA ALA A 2 -1.14 7.74 -24.53
C ALA A 2 -1.04 6.40 -25.26
N GLY A 3 -2.18 5.89 -25.72
CA GLY A 3 -2.29 4.64 -26.47
C GLY A 3 -2.37 3.38 -25.60
N THR A 4 -2.65 2.25 -26.23
CA THR A 4 -2.86 0.94 -25.59
C THR A 4 -4.02 0.97 -24.58
N THR A 5 -3.76 0.85 -23.28
CA THR A 5 -4.77 0.92 -22.20
C THR A 5 -5.02 2.34 -21.71
N SER A 6 -4.26 3.32 -22.19
CA SER A 6 -4.50 4.75 -21.97
C SER A 6 -5.41 5.33 -23.06
N GLN A 7 -5.73 6.61 -22.95
CA GLN A 7 -6.53 7.36 -23.90
C GLN A 7 -5.80 7.52 -25.24
N PRO A 8 -6.53 7.83 -26.33
CA PRO A 8 -5.90 8.18 -27.60
C PRO A 8 -4.95 9.37 -27.45
N ALA A 9 -3.92 9.43 -28.31
CA ALA A 9 -2.97 10.53 -28.30
C ALA A 9 -3.66 11.83 -28.72
N LEU A 10 -3.56 12.86 -27.86
CA LEU A 10 -4.16 14.17 -28.14
C LEU A 10 -3.59 14.80 -29.40
N SER A 11 -2.28 14.71 -29.62
CA SER A 11 -1.62 15.19 -30.85
C SER A 11 -2.20 14.53 -32.11
N SER A 12 -2.52 13.24 -32.06
CA SER A 12 -3.18 12.54 -33.16
C SER A 12 -4.62 13.02 -33.40
N ILE A 13 -5.40 13.25 -32.34
CA ILE A 13 -6.77 13.79 -32.47
C ILE A 13 -6.74 15.20 -33.09
N VAL A 14 -5.88 16.08 -32.58
CA VAL A 14 -5.73 17.46 -33.07
C VAL A 14 -5.33 17.45 -34.54
N ALA A 15 -4.33 16.66 -34.92
CA ALA A 15 -3.89 16.56 -36.30
C ALA A 15 -4.96 15.97 -37.23
N ALA A 16 -5.72 14.96 -36.77
CA ALA A 16 -6.76 14.32 -37.56
C ALA A 16 -7.97 15.22 -37.81
N ALA A 17 -8.31 16.09 -36.86
CA ALA A 17 -9.44 17.00 -36.97
C ALA A 17 -9.11 18.33 -37.67
N ALA A 18 -7.82 18.64 -37.86
CA ALA A 18 -7.36 19.88 -38.46
C ALA A 18 -7.97 20.11 -39.85
N HIS A 19 -8.37 21.36 -40.13
CA HIS A 19 -9.00 21.76 -41.41
C HIS A 19 -10.32 21.05 -41.75
N SER A 20 -10.99 20.49 -40.74
CA SER A 20 -12.35 19.96 -40.86
C SER A 20 -13.36 20.86 -40.14
N GLU A 21 -14.65 20.57 -40.28
CA GLU A 21 -15.69 21.21 -39.47
C GLU A 21 -15.58 20.89 -37.96
N TYR A 22 -14.79 19.87 -37.61
CA TYR A 22 -14.54 19.42 -36.23
C TYR A 22 -13.19 19.87 -35.69
N ASP A 23 -12.55 20.89 -36.30
CA ASP A 23 -11.26 21.40 -35.84
C ASP A 23 -11.30 21.74 -34.34
N THR A 24 -10.32 21.22 -33.60
CA THR A 24 -10.27 21.35 -32.14
C THR A 24 -9.94 22.77 -31.66
N GLY A 25 -9.36 23.61 -32.54
CA GLY A 25 -8.83 24.93 -32.18
C GLY A 25 -7.58 24.90 -31.29
N LEU A 26 -7.04 23.72 -30.98
CA LEU A 26 -5.81 23.56 -30.20
C LEU A 26 -4.57 23.67 -31.08
N SER A 27 -3.52 24.31 -30.58
CA SER A 27 -2.23 24.35 -31.27
C SER A 27 -1.55 22.98 -31.20
N LEU A 28 -1.35 22.36 -32.37
CA LEU A 28 -0.62 21.09 -32.47
C LEU A 28 0.81 21.20 -31.92
N SER A 29 1.51 22.31 -32.21
CA SER A 29 2.87 22.53 -31.71
C SER A 29 2.88 22.60 -30.17
N ALA A 30 1.97 23.34 -29.57
CA ALA A 30 1.90 23.45 -28.11
C ALA A 30 1.59 22.10 -27.43
N VAL A 31 0.78 21.24 -28.07
CA VAL A 31 0.54 19.88 -27.57
C VAL A 31 1.80 19.02 -27.67
N CYS A 32 2.51 19.07 -28.80
CA CYS A 32 3.75 18.31 -29.00
C CYS A 32 4.90 18.78 -28.10
N ASP A 33 4.96 20.08 -27.76
CA ASP A 33 5.99 20.64 -26.87
C ASP A 33 5.94 20.04 -25.44
N LEU A 34 4.80 19.43 -25.04
CA LEU A 34 4.66 18.72 -23.76
C LEU A 34 5.29 17.32 -23.79
N GLU A 35 5.45 16.71 -24.97
CA GLU A 35 5.84 15.30 -25.11
C GLU A 35 7.24 15.00 -24.53
N PRO A 36 8.30 15.81 -24.78
CA PRO A 36 9.63 15.53 -24.24
C PRO A 36 9.68 15.49 -22.71
N TYR A 37 8.90 16.36 -22.05
CA TYR A 37 8.80 16.36 -20.58
C TYR A 37 8.22 15.04 -20.07
N TRP A 38 7.09 14.62 -20.62
CA TRP A 38 6.43 13.38 -20.19
C TRP A 38 7.21 12.13 -20.59
N GLU A 39 7.93 12.14 -21.71
CA GLU A 39 8.81 11.05 -22.10
C GLU A 39 9.96 10.88 -21.10
N ALA A 40 10.60 11.99 -20.68
CA ALA A 40 11.65 11.96 -19.68
C ALA A 40 11.12 11.50 -18.31
N LEU A 41 9.97 12.03 -17.87
CA LEU A 41 9.38 11.68 -16.58
C LEU A 41 8.95 10.20 -16.54
N ARG A 42 8.37 9.66 -17.63
CA ARG A 42 7.96 8.25 -17.70
C ARG A 42 9.10 7.28 -17.41
N LYS A 43 10.35 7.61 -17.82
CA LYS A 43 11.54 6.77 -17.57
C LYS A 43 11.79 6.57 -16.07
N VAL A 44 11.43 7.54 -15.23
CA VAL A 44 11.55 7.44 -13.76
C VAL A 44 10.58 6.38 -13.19
N TYR A 45 9.44 6.15 -13.85
CA TYR A 45 8.41 5.19 -13.45
C TYR A 45 8.58 3.81 -14.11
N ALA A 46 9.73 3.53 -14.74
CA ALA A 46 9.97 2.26 -15.45
C ALA A 46 9.65 0.98 -14.65
N PRO A 47 9.91 0.88 -13.33
CA PRO A 47 9.54 -0.30 -12.53
C PRO A 47 8.03 -0.58 -12.45
N PHE A 48 7.19 0.41 -12.77
CA PHE A 48 5.72 0.31 -12.71
C PHE A 48 5.08 0.09 -14.10
N GLU A 49 5.89 0.01 -15.16
CA GLU A 49 5.38 -0.25 -16.51
C GLU A 49 4.75 -1.66 -16.58
N SER A 50 3.42 -1.67 -16.72
CA SER A 50 2.58 -2.88 -16.76
C SER A 50 1.57 -2.86 -17.91
N GLY A 51 1.75 -1.93 -18.85
CA GLY A 51 0.93 -1.78 -20.04
C GLY A 51 1.19 -2.88 -21.06
N LEU A 52 0.29 -2.98 -22.05
CA LEU A 52 0.50 -3.85 -23.20
C LEU A 52 1.62 -3.28 -24.08
N PRO A 53 2.51 -4.12 -24.64
CA PRO A 53 3.56 -3.66 -25.56
C PRO A 53 3.00 -3.18 -26.90
N ALA A 54 1.76 -3.58 -27.25
CA ALA A 54 1.11 -3.23 -28.51
C ALA A 54 -0.43 -3.20 -28.35
N PRO A 55 -1.16 -2.54 -29.28
CA PRO A 55 -2.62 -2.62 -29.33
C PRO A 55 -3.11 -4.07 -29.51
N THR A 56 -4.31 -4.36 -28.99
CA THR A 56 -4.94 -5.67 -29.13
C THR A 56 -6.44 -5.54 -29.44
N GLY A 57 -6.91 -6.33 -30.41
CA GLY A 57 -8.34 -6.45 -30.72
C GLY A 57 -9.09 -7.43 -29.81
N ARG A 58 -8.39 -8.19 -28.95
CA ARG A 58 -9.02 -9.20 -28.07
C ARG A 58 -9.98 -8.59 -27.05
N VAL A 59 -9.83 -7.29 -26.77
CA VAL A 59 -10.74 -6.52 -25.90
C VAL A 59 -12.20 -6.61 -26.35
N TYR A 60 -12.47 -6.76 -27.65
CA TYR A 60 -13.84 -6.92 -28.16
C TYR A 60 -14.46 -8.29 -27.86
N ARG A 61 -13.69 -9.22 -27.30
CA ARG A 61 -14.16 -10.54 -26.84
C ARG A 61 -14.25 -10.62 -25.33
N HIS A 62 -13.18 -10.25 -24.62
CA HIS A 62 -13.10 -10.40 -23.16
C HIS A 62 -13.62 -9.17 -22.40
N GLU A 63 -13.66 -8.00 -23.04
CA GLU A 63 -14.20 -6.75 -22.46
C GLU A 63 -13.58 -6.41 -21.08
N ILE A 64 -12.29 -6.72 -20.91
CA ILE A 64 -11.55 -6.41 -19.67
C ILE A 64 -11.14 -4.94 -19.76
N PRO A 65 -11.57 -4.08 -18.81
CA PRO A 65 -11.13 -2.68 -18.78
C PRO A 65 -9.62 -2.54 -18.60
N GLY A 66 -9.03 -1.46 -19.11
CA GLY A 66 -7.56 -1.28 -19.13
C GLY A 66 -6.86 -1.50 -17.79
N GLY A 67 -7.33 -0.84 -16.72
CA GLY A 67 -6.75 -1.01 -15.38
C GLY A 67 -6.91 -2.44 -14.82
N GLN A 68 -8.03 -3.10 -15.12
CA GLN A 68 -8.23 -4.49 -14.73
C GLN A 68 -7.30 -5.44 -15.49
N LEU A 69 -7.00 -5.17 -16.76
CA LEU A 69 -6.14 -6.02 -17.59
C LEU A 69 -4.70 -6.08 -17.04
N SER A 70 -4.11 -4.93 -16.70
CA SER A 70 -2.78 -4.86 -16.09
C SER A 70 -2.75 -5.54 -14.72
N ASN A 71 -3.76 -5.30 -13.88
CA ASN A 71 -3.88 -5.92 -12.55
C ASN A 71 -4.02 -7.45 -12.64
N LEU A 72 -4.91 -7.94 -13.51
CA LEU A 72 -5.17 -9.36 -13.71
C LEU A 72 -3.91 -10.10 -14.19
N ARG A 73 -3.11 -9.46 -15.04
CA ARG A 73 -1.82 -10.03 -15.50
C ARG A 73 -0.82 -10.17 -14.37
N GLN A 74 -0.69 -9.16 -13.50
CA GLN A 74 0.20 -9.24 -12.34
C GLN A 74 -0.27 -10.30 -11.33
N GLN A 75 -1.59 -10.41 -11.11
CA GLN A 75 -2.18 -11.47 -10.28
C GLN A 75 -1.91 -12.86 -10.87
N ALA A 76 -2.08 -13.04 -12.18
CA ALA A 76 -1.78 -14.30 -12.86
C ALA A 76 -0.31 -14.70 -12.68
N ILE A 77 0.63 -13.76 -12.86
CA ILE A 77 2.07 -14.00 -12.65
C ILE A 77 2.35 -14.42 -11.20
N ALA A 78 1.77 -13.71 -10.23
CA ALA A 78 1.95 -14.03 -8.80
C ALA A 78 1.41 -15.42 -8.42
N LEU A 79 0.40 -15.92 -9.15
CA LEU A 79 -0.18 -17.25 -8.97
C LEU A 79 0.49 -18.33 -9.84
N GLY A 80 1.55 -18.01 -10.58
CA GLY A 80 2.24 -18.95 -11.48
C GLY A 80 1.45 -19.29 -12.76
N LEU A 81 0.44 -18.49 -13.10
CA LEU A 81 -0.40 -18.63 -14.29
C LEU A 81 -0.05 -17.61 -15.40
N GLY A 82 1.09 -16.92 -15.28
CA GLY A 82 1.49 -15.85 -16.21
C GLY A 82 1.54 -16.29 -17.68
N ASP A 83 2.00 -17.52 -17.94
CA ASP A 83 2.10 -18.09 -19.29
C ASP A 83 0.75 -18.57 -19.86
N ARG A 84 -0.31 -18.57 -19.04
CA ARG A 84 -1.68 -18.98 -19.43
C ARG A 84 -2.62 -17.79 -19.54
N PHE A 85 -2.09 -16.60 -19.83
CA PHE A 85 -2.90 -15.37 -19.80
C PHE A 85 -4.01 -15.34 -20.85
N GLU A 86 -3.77 -15.87 -22.05
CA GLU A 86 -4.80 -16.02 -23.08
C GLU A 86 -5.95 -16.91 -22.61
N GLU A 87 -5.66 -17.98 -21.86
CA GLU A 87 -6.68 -18.83 -21.24
C GLU A 87 -7.47 -18.07 -20.17
N ILE A 88 -6.81 -17.19 -19.41
CA ILE A 88 -7.47 -16.30 -18.45
C ILE A 88 -8.38 -15.30 -19.16
N GLU A 89 -7.96 -14.72 -20.29
CA GLU A 89 -8.82 -13.83 -21.09
C GLU A 89 -10.08 -14.57 -21.60
N GLU A 90 -9.93 -15.82 -22.05
CA GLU A 90 -11.07 -16.65 -22.47
C GLU A 90 -11.97 -17.04 -21.30
N SER A 91 -11.39 -17.45 -20.18
CA SER A 91 -12.13 -17.76 -18.96
C SER A 91 -12.83 -16.53 -18.40
N TYR A 92 -12.28 -15.33 -18.58
CA TYR A 92 -12.92 -14.08 -18.18
C TYR A 92 -14.19 -13.81 -18.99
N ALA A 93 -14.14 -13.99 -20.31
CA ALA A 93 -15.33 -13.88 -21.17
C ALA A 93 -16.38 -14.95 -20.80
N ALA A 94 -15.94 -16.16 -20.46
CA ALA A 94 -16.83 -17.25 -20.05
C ALA A 94 -17.45 -16.99 -18.66
N ALA A 95 -16.66 -16.51 -17.69
CA ALA A 95 -17.10 -16.10 -16.37
C ALA A 95 -18.16 -14.98 -16.45
N ASP A 96 -17.92 -13.96 -17.29
CA ASP A 96 -18.88 -12.89 -17.52
C ASP A 96 -20.21 -13.44 -18.05
N ARG A 97 -20.17 -14.37 -19.02
CA ARG A 97 -21.37 -15.00 -19.58
C ARG A 97 -22.18 -15.72 -18.49
N VAL A 98 -21.54 -16.56 -17.67
CA VAL A 98 -22.28 -17.33 -16.65
C VAL A 98 -22.76 -16.47 -15.48
N LEU A 99 -22.08 -15.34 -15.21
CA LEU A 99 -22.52 -14.35 -14.23
C LEU A 99 -23.64 -13.41 -14.76
N GLY A 100 -24.10 -13.58 -16.00
CA GLY A 100 -25.22 -12.82 -16.56
C GLY A 100 -24.83 -11.58 -17.37
N ARG A 101 -23.60 -11.55 -17.93
CA ARG A 101 -23.06 -10.48 -18.80
C ARG A 101 -23.09 -9.11 -18.12
N LEU A 102 -22.19 -8.93 -17.17
CA LEU A 102 -22.14 -7.74 -16.34
C LEU A 102 -21.63 -6.53 -17.14
N ILE A 103 -22.06 -5.34 -16.73
CA ILE A 103 -21.30 -4.12 -17.03
C ILE A 103 -20.03 -4.16 -16.17
N LYS A 104 -18.88 -4.29 -16.82
CA LYS A 104 -17.59 -4.53 -16.17
C LYS A 104 -16.82 -3.23 -15.99
N VAL A 105 -16.86 -2.68 -14.78
CA VAL A 105 -16.05 -1.55 -14.30
C VAL A 105 -15.64 -1.84 -12.86
N THR A 106 -14.75 -1.08 -12.23
CA THR A 106 -14.49 -1.31 -10.79
C THR A 106 -15.76 -1.04 -9.98
N PRO A 107 -16.22 -1.98 -9.12
CA PRO A 107 -15.61 -3.25 -8.73
C PRO A 107 -16.11 -4.52 -9.46
N SER A 108 -17.17 -4.47 -10.30
CA SER A 108 -17.71 -5.65 -11.00
C SER A 108 -16.70 -6.35 -11.94
N SER A 109 -15.78 -5.61 -12.56
CA SER A 109 -14.69 -6.20 -13.35
C SER A 109 -13.74 -7.07 -12.53
N LYS A 110 -13.53 -6.74 -11.24
CA LYS A 110 -12.78 -7.58 -10.31
C LYS A 110 -13.53 -8.88 -10.03
N VAL A 111 -14.85 -8.84 -9.89
CA VAL A 111 -15.68 -10.04 -9.67
C VAL A 111 -15.45 -11.08 -10.77
N VAL A 112 -15.54 -10.65 -12.03
CA VAL A 112 -15.30 -11.52 -13.19
C VAL A 112 -13.84 -11.99 -13.22
N GLY A 113 -12.89 -11.10 -12.92
CA GLY A 113 -11.46 -11.42 -12.90
C GLY A 113 -11.07 -12.46 -11.85
N ASP A 114 -11.54 -12.30 -10.62
CA ASP A 114 -11.28 -13.23 -9.52
C ASP A 114 -11.87 -14.61 -9.82
N LEU A 115 -13.09 -14.67 -10.40
CA LEU A 115 -13.68 -15.93 -10.84
C LEU A 115 -12.85 -16.57 -11.96
N ALA A 116 -12.45 -15.81 -12.98
CA ALA A 116 -11.67 -16.32 -14.09
C ALA A 116 -10.33 -16.92 -13.64
N LEU A 117 -9.62 -16.24 -12.74
CA LEU A 117 -8.38 -16.75 -12.15
C LEU A 117 -8.61 -18.04 -11.36
N ALA A 118 -9.67 -18.09 -10.55
CA ALA A 118 -10.00 -19.28 -9.78
C ALA A 118 -10.30 -20.49 -10.69
N LEU A 119 -11.07 -20.28 -11.76
CA LEU A 119 -11.41 -21.31 -12.73
C LEU A 119 -10.19 -21.86 -13.48
N VAL A 120 -9.32 -20.98 -13.99
CA VAL A 120 -8.08 -21.39 -14.69
C VAL A 120 -7.11 -22.09 -13.74
N GLY A 121 -6.98 -21.60 -12.50
CA GLY A 121 -6.14 -22.21 -11.47
C GLY A 121 -6.60 -23.61 -11.09
N ALA A 122 -7.92 -23.85 -11.07
CA ALA A 122 -8.51 -25.15 -10.79
C ALA A 122 -8.67 -26.06 -12.02
N GLY A 123 -8.45 -25.54 -13.23
CA GLY A 123 -8.64 -26.27 -14.49
C GLY A 123 -10.11 -26.57 -14.82
N ILE A 124 -11.02 -25.70 -14.39
CA ILE A 124 -12.47 -25.88 -14.49
C ILE A 124 -13.05 -24.88 -15.50
N SER A 125 -14.03 -25.32 -16.29
CA SER A 125 -14.74 -24.42 -17.21
C SER A 125 -15.82 -23.61 -16.49
N ALA A 126 -16.15 -22.42 -17.01
CA ALA A 126 -17.24 -21.62 -16.46
C ALA A 126 -18.61 -22.33 -16.50
N ASP A 127 -18.86 -23.16 -17.52
CA ASP A 127 -20.10 -23.94 -17.61
C ASP A 127 -20.18 -25.05 -16.56
N GLU A 128 -19.05 -25.72 -16.26
CA GLU A 128 -18.98 -26.69 -15.17
C GLU A 128 -19.22 -26.03 -13.81
N PHE A 129 -18.60 -24.86 -13.58
CA PHE A 129 -18.88 -24.05 -12.40
C PHE A 129 -20.35 -23.64 -12.30
N ALA A 130 -20.96 -23.21 -13.40
CA ALA A 130 -22.35 -22.76 -13.43
C ALA A 130 -23.35 -23.90 -13.16
N ALA A 131 -23.01 -25.13 -13.54
CA ALA A 131 -23.84 -26.30 -13.33
C ALA A 131 -23.94 -26.69 -11.85
N ASP A 132 -22.84 -26.57 -11.09
CA ASP A 132 -22.82 -26.87 -9.65
C ASP A 132 -21.81 -26.00 -8.89
N PRO A 133 -22.14 -24.72 -8.64
CA PRO A 133 -21.22 -23.79 -8.00
C PRO A 133 -20.92 -24.15 -6.54
N ALA A 134 -21.78 -24.95 -5.90
CA ALA A 134 -21.62 -25.33 -4.50
C ALA A 134 -20.44 -26.30 -4.27
N ARG A 135 -19.96 -26.97 -5.32
CA ARG A 135 -18.81 -27.89 -5.26
C ARG A 135 -17.45 -27.19 -5.24
N PHE A 136 -17.41 -25.88 -5.48
CA PHE A 136 -16.17 -25.14 -5.67
C PHE A 136 -16.00 -24.03 -4.64
N ASP A 137 -14.74 -23.69 -4.34
CA ASP A 137 -14.42 -22.51 -3.57
C ASP A 137 -14.68 -21.27 -4.43
N ILE A 138 -15.60 -20.42 -3.96
CA ILE A 138 -16.03 -19.23 -4.69
C ILE A 138 -15.32 -18.01 -4.09
N PRO A 139 -14.64 -17.17 -4.91
CA PRO A 139 -14.03 -15.95 -4.43
C PRO A 139 -15.04 -15.03 -3.71
N GLU A 140 -14.62 -14.38 -2.62
CA GLU A 140 -15.49 -13.53 -1.80
C GLU A 140 -16.09 -12.36 -2.62
N SER A 141 -15.38 -11.85 -3.62
CA SER A 141 -15.90 -10.81 -4.53
C SER A 141 -17.11 -11.30 -5.34
N VAL A 142 -17.12 -12.57 -5.76
CA VAL A 142 -18.24 -13.21 -6.47
C VAL A 142 -19.39 -13.45 -5.53
N ILE A 143 -19.14 -13.93 -4.31
CA ILE A 143 -20.19 -14.09 -3.29
C ILE A 143 -20.82 -12.74 -2.93
N GLY A 144 -20.02 -11.70 -2.70
CA GLY A 144 -20.49 -10.35 -2.41
C GLY A 144 -21.35 -9.79 -3.56
N PHE A 145 -20.91 -9.98 -4.81
CA PHE A 145 -21.73 -9.65 -5.98
C PHE A 145 -23.07 -10.40 -5.96
N LEU A 146 -23.06 -11.73 -5.82
CA LEU A 146 -24.30 -12.53 -5.83
C LEU A 146 -25.24 -12.16 -4.67
N ARG A 147 -24.73 -11.66 -3.55
CA ARG A 147 -25.52 -11.11 -2.44
C ARG A 147 -26.16 -9.76 -2.75
N GLY A 148 -25.79 -9.10 -3.84
CA GLY A 148 -26.27 -7.76 -4.21
C GLY A 148 -25.47 -6.62 -3.59
N GLU A 149 -24.27 -6.87 -3.05
CA GLU A 149 -23.45 -5.82 -2.42
C GLU A 149 -22.99 -4.73 -3.43
N LEU A 150 -23.07 -5.02 -4.72
CA LEU A 150 -22.76 -4.10 -5.82
C LEU A 150 -24.00 -3.52 -6.52
N GLY A 151 -25.20 -3.76 -5.96
CA GLY A 151 -26.48 -3.47 -6.59
C GLY A 151 -26.97 -4.60 -7.51
N ASP A 152 -28.10 -4.35 -8.17
CA ASP A 152 -28.72 -5.31 -9.07
C ASP A 152 -28.20 -5.19 -10.51
N PRO A 153 -27.84 -6.29 -11.18
CA PRO A 153 -27.45 -6.27 -12.59
C PRO A 153 -28.66 -5.91 -13.48
N PRO A 154 -28.49 -5.07 -14.51
CA PRO A 154 -29.60 -4.68 -15.41
C PRO A 154 -30.26 -5.87 -16.12
N GLY A 155 -29.52 -6.95 -16.38
CA GLY A 155 -30.01 -8.18 -16.99
C GLY A 155 -30.71 -9.14 -16.03
N GLY A 156 -30.84 -8.77 -14.74
CA GLY A 156 -31.31 -9.66 -13.69
C GLY A 156 -30.25 -10.67 -13.24
N TRP A 157 -30.60 -11.46 -12.23
CA TRP A 157 -29.69 -12.40 -11.61
C TRP A 157 -29.59 -13.72 -12.39
N PRO A 158 -28.40 -14.34 -12.50
CA PRO A 158 -28.24 -15.63 -13.16
C PRO A 158 -28.78 -16.74 -12.25
N GLU A 159 -30.07 -17.06 -12.40
CA GLU A 159 -30.68 -18.22 -11.73
C GLU A 159 -30.62 -19.47 -12.63
N PRO A 160 -30.39 -20.67 -12.07
CA PRO A 160 -30.32 -21.01 -10.65
C PRO A 160 -28.94 -20.81 -10.01
N LEU A 161 -27.93 -20.35 -10.76
CA LEU A 161 -26.54 -20.22 -10.29
C LEU A 161 -26.45 -19.42 -9.00
N ARG A 162 -27.10 -18.26 -8.92
CA ARG A 162 -27.09 -17.41 -7.73
C ARG A 162 -27.64 -18.14 -6.51
N SER A 163 -28.85 -18.71 -6.62
CA SER A 163 -29.48 -19.40 -5.49
C SER A 163 -28.63 -20.56 -4.99
N THR A 164 -28.06 -21.37 -5.88
CA THR A 164 -27.17 -22.49 -5.51
C THR A 164 -25.87 -22.01 -4.89
N ALA A 165 -25.25 -20.97 -5.47
CA ALA A 165 -24.00 -20.40 -4.97
C ALA A 165 -24.16 -19.71 -3.61
N LEU A 166 -25.35 -19.28 -3.22
CA LEU A 166 -25.60 -18.66 -1.91
C LEU A 166 -26.15 -19.63 -0.85
N ALA A 167 -26.52 -20.86 -1.24
CA ALA A 167 -27.06 -21.83 -0.31
C ALA A 167 -26.11 -22.07 0.88
N GLY A 168 -26.64 -21.94 2.11
CA GLY A 168 -25.87 -22.10 3.35
C GLY A 168 -24.92 -20.94 3.70
N ARG A 169 -24.86 -19.87 2.90
CA ARG A 169 -24.02 -18.69 3.17
C ARG A 169 -24.81 -17.59 3.87
N GLY A 170 -24.13 -16.82 4.73
CA GLY A 170 -24.72 -15.70 5.46
C GLY A 170 -25.20 -14.54 4.56
N PRO A 171 -25.95 -13.56 5.11
CA PRO A 171 -26.45 -12.42 4.36
C PRO A 171 -25.33 -11.45 3.95
N ALA A 172 -25.70 -10.44 3.14
CA ALA A 172 -24.84 -9.30 2.82
C ALA A 172 -24.41 -8.54 4.08
N ARG A 173 -23.22 -7.92 4.01
CA ARG A 173 -22.73 -7.08 5.12
C ARG A 173 -23.68 -5.90 5.33
N PRO A 174 -24.06 -5.61 6.59
CA PRO A 174 -24.92 -4.46 6.86
C PRO A 174 -24.17 -3.15 6.60
N VAL A 175 -24.92 -2.13 6.18
CA VAL A 175 -24.40 -0.77 6.07
C VAL A 175 -24.09 -0.26 7.48
N GLN A 176 -22.86 0.22 7.69
CA GLN A 176 -22.46 0.83 8.95
C GLN A 176 -22.96 2.27 9.01
N ALA A 177 -23.70 2.60 10.07
CA ALA A 177 -24.10 3.98 10.34
C ALA A 177 -22.90 4.80 10.82
N LEU A 178 -22.89 6.09 10.46
CA LEU A 178 -21.90 7.04 10.96
C LEU A 178 -22.19 7.38 12.43
N SER A 179 -21.14 7.74 13.16
CA SER A 179 -21.30 8.31 14.50
C SER A 179 -21.78 9.76 14.40
N ALA A 180 -22.52 10.24 15.40
CA ALA A 180 -22.96 11.65 15.44
C ALA A 180 -21.78 12.64 15.44
N GLU A 181 -20.64 12.24 16.01
CA GLU A 181 -19.39 13.01 15.97
C GLU A 181 -18.84 13.10 14.54
N ASP A 182 -18.79 11.97 13.83
CA ASP A 182 -18.34 11.96 12.44
C ASP A 182 -19.26 12.77 11.54
N GLU A 183 -20.58 12.66 11.71
CA GLU A 183 -21.54 13.47 10.96
C GLU A 183 -21.32 14.97 11.19
N ALA A 184 -21.10 15.39 12.44
CA ALA A 184 -20.82 16.77 12.76
C ALA A 184 -19.51 17.29 12.12
N ILE A 185 -18.45 16.47 12.09
CA ILE A 185 -17.19 16.83 11.43
C ILE A 185 -17.39 16.92 9.91
N LEU A 186 -18.11 15.97 9.31
CA LEU A 186 -18.35 15.92 7.86
C LEU A 186 -19.22 17.08 7.35
N ALA A 187 -20.05 17.68 8.22
CA ALA A 187 -20.86 18.84 7.87
C ALA A 187 -20.05 20.12 7.62
N SER A 188 -18.80 20.19 8.09
CA SER A 188 -17.94 21.37 7.94
C SER A 188 -16.82 21.13 6.93
N ALA A 189 -16.65 22.03 5.96
CA ALA A 189 -15.53 21.93 5.02
C ALA A 189 -14.18 22.18 5.72
N GLY A 190 -13.13 21.51 5.24
CA GLY A 190 -11.76 21.75 5.69
C GLY A 190 -10.95 20.47 5.93
N PRO A 191 -9.71 20.61 6.44
CA PRO A 191 -8.78 19.49 6.62
C PRO A 191 -9.31 18.39 7.56
N LYS A 192 -10.08 18.76 8.59
CA LYS A 192 -10.70 17.77 9.49
C LYS A 192 -11.67 16.85 8.77
N ARG A 193 -12.52 17.41 7.89
CA ARG A 193 -13.42 16.61 7.04
C ARG A 193 -12.65 15.68 6.11
N GLN A 194 -11.56 16.15 5.51
CA GLN A 194 -10.71 15.32 4.63
C GLN A 194 -10.08 14.16 5.41
N ALA A 195 -9.53 14.42 6.60
CA ALA A 195 -8.98 13.38 7.47
C ALA A 195 -10.04 12.36 7.92
N THR A 196 -11.23 12.83 8.31
CA THR A 196 -12.36 11.95 8.66
C THR A 196 -12.80 11.11 7.48
N LEU A 197 -12.88 11.68 6.26
CA LEU A 197 -13.18 10.91 5.05
C LEU A 197 -12.12 9.85 4.75
N ASN A 198 -10.83 10.17 4.89
CA ASN A 198 -9.77 9.18 4.72
C ASN A 198 -9.94 8.01 5.71
N ARG A 199 -10.12 8.31 7.00
CA ARG A 199 -10.31 7.31 8.05
C ARG A 199 -11.53 6.43 7.81
N LEU A 200 -12.65 7.00 7.37
CA LEU A 200 -13.91 6.28 7.17
C LEU A 200 -13.91 5.45 5.88
N LEU A 201 -13.39 5.99 4.78
CA LEU A 201 -13.38 5.31 3.48
C LEU A 201 -12.22 4.30 3.36
N PHE A 202 -11.08 4.62 3.96
CA PHE A 202 -9.82 3.88 3.83
C PHE A 202 -9.09 3.77 5.19
N PRO A 203 -9.65 3.07 6.19
CA PRO A 203 -9.07 3.01 7.54
C PRO A 203 -7.66 2.43 7.56
N GLY A 204 -7.40 1.35 6.82
CA GLY A 204 -6.07 0.75 6.70
C GLY A 204 -5.05 1.70 6.05
N PRO A 205 -5.29 2.15 4.80
CA PRO A 205 -4.41 3.11 4.14
C PRO A 205 -4.20 4.41 4.91
N THR A 206 -5.21 4.88 5.67
CA THR A 206 -5.06 6.06 6.54
C THR A 206 -4.07 5.80 7.66
N LYS A 207 -4.19 4.67 8.35
CA LYS A 207 -3.24 4.28 9.42
C LYS A 207 -1.82 4.16 8.88
N GLU A 208 -1.66 3.54 7.71
CA GLU A 208 -0.36 3.40 7.05
C GLU A 208 0.24 4.77 6.64
N PHE A 209 -0.59 5.65 6.09
CA PHE A 209 -0.19 7.01 5.73
C PHE A 209 0.23 7.84 6.95
N GLU A 210 -0.52 7.78 8.04
CA GLU A 210 -0.19 8.47 9.29
C GLU A 210 1.12 7.96 9.89
N ALA A 211 1.31 6.64 9.93
CA ALA A 211 2.56 6.03 10.40
C ALA A 211 3.76 6.42 9.50
N HIS A 212 3.56 6.48 8.19
CA HIS A 212 4.57 6.96 7.24
C HIS A 212 4.92 8.43 7.50
N ARG A 213 3.92 9.31 7.69
CA ARG A 213 4.16 10.72 8.03
C ARG A 213 4.86 10.89 9.37
N GLU A 214 4.52 10.10 10.39
CA GLU A 214 5.21 10.16 11.69
C GLU A 214 6.68 9.75 11.55
N THR A 215 6.96 8.73 10.73
CA THR A 215 8.31 8.17 10.59
C THR A 215 9.20 9.01 9.66
N TYR A 216 8.67 9.47 8.53
CA TYR A 216 9.45 10.05 7.42
C TYR A 216 9.09 11.51 7.11
N GLY A 217 8.06 12.07 7.75
CA GLY A 217 7.56 13.41 7.45
C GLY A 217 6.81 13.48 6.13
N ASP A 218 6.76 14.67 5.53
CA ASP A 218 6.14 14.90 4.23
C ASP A 218 7.11 14.59 3.09
N THR A 219 6.92 13.45 2.44
CA THR A 219 7.73 13.00 1.31
C THR A 219 7.21 13.50 -0.05
N SER A 220 6.11 14.27 -0.09
CA SER A 220 5.51 14.74 -1.35
C SER A 220 6.35 15.80 -2.08
N GLN A 221 7.27 16.44 -1.36
CA GLN A 221 8.19 17.45 -1.90
C GLN A 221 9.45 16.85 -2.54
N LEU A 222 9.65 15.53 -2.42
CA LEU A 222 10.72 14.83 -3.09
C LEU A 222 10.40 14.71 -4.58
N SER A 223 11.40 14.90 -5.43
CA SER A 223 11.27 14.52 -6.84
C SER A 223 11.04 13.01 -6.96
N ALA A 224 10.41 12.56 -8.05
CA ALA A 224 10.18 11.14 -8.28
C ALA A 224 11.49 10.32 -8.28
N ASN A 225 12.61 10.89 -8.74
CA ASN A 225 13.92 10.24 -8.67
C ASN A 225 14.38 10.03 -7.22
N GLN A 226 14.27 11.06 -6.38
CA GLN A 226 14.64 10.98 -4.97
C GLN A 226 13.73 10.03 -4.20
N PHE A 227 12.43 10.04 -4.50
CA PHE A 227 11.45 9.20 -3.83
C PHE A 227 11.65 7.70 -4.15
N PHE A 228 11.84 7.34 -5.42
CA PHE A 228 11.96 5.93 -5.81
C PHE A 228 13.38 5.38 -5.71
N TYR A 229 14.41 6.21 -5.89
CA TYR A 229 15.80 5.74 -6.03
C TYR A 229 16.77 6.36 -5.03
N GLY A 230 16.30 7.22 -4.12
CA GLY A 230 17.13 7.86 -3.10
C GLY A 230 18.13 8.87 -3.66
N LEU A 231 19.20 9.12 -2.89
CA LEU A 231 20.26 10.06 -3.24
C LEU A 231 21.37 9.37 -4.03
N ARG A 232 22.02 10.13 -4.91
CA ARG A 232 23.18 9.68 -5.68
C ARG A 232 24.45 10.34 -5.16
N HIS A 233 25.52 9.56 -5.12
CA HIS A 233 26.82 10.06 -4.66
C HIS A 233 27.34 11.18 -5.58
N GLY A 234 27.87 12.25 -4.99
CA GLY A 234 28.40 13.40 -5.71
C GLY A 234 27.34 14.34 -6.32
N GLU A 235 26.05 14.08 -6.11
CA GLU A 235 24.96 14.98 -6.51
C GLU A 235 24.39 15.71 -5.28
N GLU A 236 24.24 17.03 -5.39
CA GLU A 236 23.48 17.84 -4.42
C GLU A 236 22.02 17.92 -4.85
N HIS A 237 21.14 17.60 -3.92
CA HIS A 237 19.70 17.51 -4.10
C HIS A 237 19.02 18.63 -3.34
N ARG A 238 18.05 19.29 -3.97
CA ARG A 238 17.26 20.37 -3.36
C ARG A 238 15.87 19.86 -3.02
N VAL A 239 15.45 20.07 -1.78
CA VAL A 239 14.11 19.70 -1.30
C VAL A 239 13.47 20.94 -0.69
N ALA A 240 12.41 21.44 -1.34
CA ALA A 240 11.61 22.54 -0.80
C ALA A 240 10.71 21.99 0.31
N LEU A 241 10.84 22.49 1.54
CA LEU A 241 9.97 22.09 2.64
C LEU A 241 8.71 22.95 2.66
N GLU A 242 8.92 24.26 2.63
CA GLU A 242 7.88 25.28 2.65
C GLU A 242 8.34 26.47 1.79
N ARG A 243 7.44 27.44 1.59
CA ARG A 243 7.76 28.63 0.80
C ARG A 243 8.96 29.37 1.39
N GLY A 244 10.07 29.37 0.66
CA GLY A 244 11.32 30.04 1.06
C GLY A 244 12.22 29.21 1.97
N VAL A 245 11.88 27.94 2.23
CA VAL A 245 12.70 27.01 3.02
C VAL A 245 13.11 25.83 2.15
N GLU A 246 14.39 25.74 1.80
CA GLU A 246 14.97 24.63 1.05
C GLU A 246 16.04 23.92 1.88
N LEU A 247 16.07 22.59 1.78
CA LEU A 247 17.17 21.76 2.25
C LEU A 247 18.04 21.35 1.07
N LEU A 248 19.35 21.55 1.23
CA LEU A 248 20.37 20.96 0.36
C LEU A 248 20.83 19.66 0.99
N ILE A 249 20.54 18.54 0.34
CA ILE A 249 20.90 17.21 0.81
C ILE A 249 21.86 16.55 -0.18
N GLY A 250 22.90 15.90 0.32
CA GLY A 250 23.90 15.18 -0.49
C GLY A 250 24.26 13.84 0.13
N LEU A 251 24.78 12.93 -0.68
CA LEU A 251 25.28 11.63 -0.22
C LEU A 251 26.80 11.55 -0.40
N GLU A 252 27.53 11.44 0.69
CA GLU A 252 29.01 11.40 0.70
C GLU A 252 29.56 9.98 0.77
N ALA A 253 28.99 9.12 1.62
CA ALA A 253 29.45 7.76 1.73
C ALA A 253 28.37 6.86 2.34
N ILE A 254 28.46 5.57 2.05
CA ILE A 254 27.68 4.53 2.72
C ILE A 254 28.69 3.52 3.27
N SER A 255 28.65 3.26 4.58
CA SER A 255 29.55 2.28 5.19
C SER A 255 29.20 0.85 4.80
N GLU A 256 30.13 -0.07 5.05
CA GLU A 256 29.80 -1.48 5.17
C GLU A 256 28.80 -1.72 6.32
N PRO A 257 27.98 -2.78 6.24
CA PRO A 257 26.99 -3.10 7.26
C PRO A 257 27.70 -3.63 8.51
N ASP A 258 27.21 -3.28 9.69
CA ASP A 258 27.65 -3.89 10.94
C ASP A 258 27.03 -5.29 11.15
N GLU A 259 27.34 -5.94 12.28
CA GLU A 259 26.82 -7.27 12.63
C GLU A 259 25.29 -7.32 12.78
N ARG A 260 24.65 -6.17 12.98
CA ARG A 260 23.19 -6.01 13.04
C ARG A 260 22.61 -5.66 11.66
N GLY A 261 23.46 -5.58 10.63
CA GLY A 261 23.14 -5.17 9.28
C GLY A 261 22.74 -3.71 9.16
N MET A 262 23.24 -2.84 10.04
CA MET A 262 23.06 -1.38 9.96
C MET A 262 24.21 -0.76 9.16
N ARG A 263 23.88 0.18 8.28
CA ARG A 263 24.86 1.02 7.57
C ARG A 263 24.80 2.44 8.09
N THR A 264 25.95 3.08 8.21
CA THR A 264 26.03 4.53 8.41
C THR A 264 26.08 5.20 7.05
N VAL A 265 25.04 5.96 6.74
CA VAL A 265 24.93 6.81 5.54
C VAL A 265 25.39 8.20 5.92
N MET A 266 26.50 8.64 5.34
CA MET A 266 27.03 9.98 5.53
C MET A 266 26.33 10.93 4.56
N CYS A 267 25.43 11.73 5.09
CA CYS A 267 24.73 12.75 4.33
C CYS A 267 25.39 14.12 4.53
N ILE A 268 25.32 15.00 3.54
CA ILE A 268 25.48 16.45 3.75
C ILE A 268 24.09 17.04 3.84
N ILE A 269 23.85 17.88 4.85
CA ILE A 269 22.62 18.66 4.99
C ILE A 269 23.01 20.12 5.20
N ASN A 270 22.71 20.99 4.25
CA ASN A 270 23.09 22.41 4.25
C ASN A 270 24.59 22.62 4.54
N GLY A 271 25.44 21.84 3.88
CA GLY A 271 26.91 21.88 4.04
C GLY A 271 27.45 21.18 5.29
N GLN A 272 26.60 20.61 6.15
CA GLN A 272 27.02 19.90 7.35
C GLN A 272 26.93 18.38 7.16
N LEU A 273 28.02 17.68 7.44
CA LEU A 273 28.02 16.21 7.50
C LEU A 273 27.14 15.71 8.65
N ARG A 274 26.20 14.82 8.32
CA ARG A 274 25.32 14.14 9.26
C ARG A 274 25.33 12.64 9.01
N PRO A 275 25.81 11.82 9.97
CA PRO A 275 25.65 10.38 9.90
C PRO A 275 24.17 9.99 10.16
N VAL A 276 23.63 9.13 9.32
CA VAL A 276 22.29 8.54 9.47
C VAL A 276 22.43 7.02 9.48
N LEU A 277 21.94 6.37 10.53
CA LEU A 277 21.94 4.91 10.61
C LEU A 277 20.72 4.35 9.87
N VAL A 278 20.97 3.43 8.93
CA VAL A 278 19.93 2.83 8.08
C VAL A 278 20.09 1.30 8.08
N ARG A 279 19.00 0.58 8.30
CA ARG A 279 19.00 -0.89 8.24
C ARG A 279 19.05 -1.39 6.80
N ASP A 280 20.05 -2.20 6.46
CA ASP A 280 20.16 -2.88 5.18
C ASP A 280 19.26 -4.13 5.14
N ARG A 281 18.08 -4.00 4.56
CA ARG A 281 17.08 -5.09 4.49
C ARG A 281 17.50 -6.27 3.63
N SER A 282 18.59 -6.18 2.84
CA SER A 282 19.11 -7.30 2.06
C SER A 282 19.91 -8.30 2.90
N ILE A 283 20.32 -7.91 4.11
CA ILE A 283 21.16 -8.70 5.00
C ILE A 283 20.28 -9.28 6.11
N ALA A 284 20.21 -10.60 6.19
CA ALA A 284 19.56 -11.29 7.30
C ALA A 284 20.31 -10.95 8.60
N SER A 285 19.61 -10.37 9.58
CA SER A 285 20.22 -10.09 10.88
C SER A 285 20.51 -11.40 11.60
N SER A 286 21.75 -11.63 12.01
CA SER A 286 22.09 -12.69 12.95
C SER A 286 21.75 -12.32 14.40
N VAL A 287 21.41 -11.05 14.66
CA VAL A 287 21.06 -10.53 15.98
C VAL A 287 19.55 -10.31 16.06
N PRO A 288 18.84 -10.85 17.08
CA PRO A 288 17.42 -10.58 17.29
C PRO A 288 17.16 -9.07 17.42
N VAL A 289 16.22 -8.54 16.65
CA VAL A 289 15.78 -7.15 16.80
C VAL A 289 14.99 -7.06 18.11
N ALA A 290 15.46 -6.22 19.03
CA ALA A 290 14.74 -5.95 20.26
C ALA A 290 13.36 -5.35 19.96
N GLU A 291 12.34 -5.92 20.60
CA GLU A 291 10.93 -5.62 20.40
C GLU A 291 10.59 -4.18 20.84
N LYS A 292 9.77 -3.46 20.05
CA LYS A 292 9.37 -2.07 20.35
C LYS A 292 8.08 -1.99 21.16
N ALA A 293 7.98 -1.00 22.04
CA ALA A 293 6.78 -0.79 22.85
C ALA A 293 5.61 -0.31 22.00
N ASP A 294 4.50 -1.04 22.01
CA ASP A 294 3.22 -0.50 21.58
C ASP A 294 2.77 0.61 22.55
N ARG A 295 2.77 1.85 22.07
CA ARG A 295 2.36 3.04 22.84
C ARG A 295 0.87 3.04 23.20
N THR A 296 0.07 2.21 22.54
CA THR A 296 -1.37 2.09 22.83
C THR A 296 -1.67 1.08 23.94
N ASN A 297 -0.67 0.28 24.35
CA ASN A 297 -0.80 -0.62 25.49
C ASN A 297 -0.18 0.01 26.74
N PRO A 298 -0.98 0.37 27.78
CA PRO A 298 -0.48 0.90 29.05
C PRO A 298 0.45 -0.07 29.79
N GLY A 299 0.36 -1.37 29.46
CA GLY A 299 1.23 -2.43 29.96
C GLY A 299 2.57 -2.54 29.23
N HIS A 300 2.93 -1.58 28.37
CA HIS A 300 4.27 -1.50 27.79
C HIS A 300 5.01 -0.29 28.33
N ILE A 301 6.22 -0.51 28.84
CA ILE A 301 7.12 0.56 29.24
C ILE A 301 8.17 0.68 28.14
N ALA A 302 8.38 1.89 27.63
CA ALA A 302 9.36 2.14 26.58
C ALA A 302 10.67 2.66 27.17
N ALA A 303 11.81 2.28 26.59
CA ALA A 303 13.08 2.94 26.87
C ALA A 303 12.99 4.43 26.48
N PRO A 304 13.24 5.38 27.40
CA PRO A 304 13.00 6.80 27.17
C PRO A 304 13.99 7.42 26.16
N PHE A 305 15.16 6.83 26.01
CA PHE A 305 16.20 7.21 25.03
C PHE A 305 17.10 6.00 24.75
N ALA A 306 18.03 6.12 23.80
CA ALA A 306 19.00 5.08 23.50
C ALA A 306 20.11 5.02 24.57
N GLY A 307 20.48 3.83 25.02
CA GLY A 307 21.45 3.62 26.11
C GLY A 307 21.68 2.15 26.45
N VAL A 308 22.45 1.87 27.49
CA VAL A 308 22.58 0.52 28.08
C VAL A 308 21.60 0.42 29.23
N VAL A 309 20.70 -0.56 29.17
CA VAL A 309 19.76 -0.82 30.27
C VAL A 309 20.22 -2.00 31.09
N THR A 310 20.13 -1.86 32.41
CA THR A 310 20.29 -2.94 33.39
C THR A 310 18.96 -3.21 34.08
N VAL A 311 18.48 -4.46 34.01
CA VAL A 311 17.18 -4.87 34.54
C VAL A 311 17.31 -5.19 36.03
N GLY A 312 16.41 -4.63 36.85
CA GLY A 312 16.37 -4.83 38.30
C GLY A 312 15.27 -5.77 38.79
N VAL A 313 14.43 -6.30 37.90
CA VAL A 313 13.29 -7.19 38.20
C VAL A 313 13.29 -8.41 37.27
N ALA A 314 12.63 -9.49 37.70
CA ALA A 314 12.44 -10.72 36.94
C ALA A 314 10.97 -10.95 36.56
N GLU A 315 10.74 -11.84 35.60
CA GLU A 315 9.39 -12.33 35.28
C GLU A 315 8.77 -13.02 36.50
N GLY A 316 7.53 -12.66 36.83
CA GLY A 316 6.80 -13.08 38.00
C GLY A 316 6.92 -12.15 39.20
N ASP A 317 7.80 -11.15 39.17
CA ASP A 317 7.95 -10.21 40.28
C ASP A 317 6.74 -9.28 40.40
N THR A 318 6.27 -9.07 41.62
CA THR A 318 5.27 -8.03 41.94
C THR A 318 5.98 -6.71 42.21
N VAL A 319 5.53 -5.64 41.55
CA VAL A 319 6.10 -4.30 41.68
C VAL A 319 5.02 -3.28 42.01
N ASP A 320 5.39 -2.26 42.77
CA ASP A 320 4.52 -1.14 43.13
C ASP A 320 4.59 0.00 42.11
N ALA A 321 3.54 0.83 42.06
CA ALA A 321 3.55 2.04 41.25
C ALA A 321 4.69 2.98 41.68
N GLY A 322 5.54 3.38 40.73
CA GLY A 322 6.73 4.20 40.95
C GLY A 322 7.99 3.42 41.31
N GLN A 323 7.91 2.10 41.52
CA GLN A 323 9.07 1.27 41.80
C GLN A 323 10.05 1.29 40.60
N THR A 324 11.34 1.40 40.87
CA THR A 324 12.38 1.29 39.84
C THR A 324 12.51 -0.16 39.41
N ILE A 325 12.35 -0.40 38.11
CA ILE A 325 12.38 -1.74 37.50
C ILE A 325 13.63 -1.97 36.65
N ALA A 326 14.26 -0.89 36.17
CA ALA A 326 15.51 -0.94 35.43
C ALA A 326 16.23 0.42 35.51
N THR A 327 17.53 0.45 35.20
CA THR A 327 18.29 1.70 35.04
C THR A 327 18.84 1.79 33.63
N ILE A 328 18.81 2.97 33.02
CA ILE A 328 19.38 3.24 31.70
C ILE A 328 20.55 4.20 31.81
N GLU A 329 21.67 3.82 31.20
CA GLU A 329 22.88 4.65 31.10
C GLU A 329 23.07 5.12 29.66
N ALA A 330 23.20 6.43 29.47
CA ALA A 330 23.56 7.03 28.19
C ALA A 330 24.37 8.30 28.40
N MET A 331 25.46 8.47 27.64
CA MET A 331 26.25 9.71 27.63
C MET A 331 26.70 10.19 29.03
N LYS A 332 27.13 9.27 29.91
CA LYS A 332 27.53 9.52 31.32
C LYS A 332 26.39 9.98 32.24
N MET A 333 25.14 9.78 31.83
CA MET A 333 23.96 9.99 32.67
C MET A 333 23.27 8.66 32.91
N GLU A 334 22.84 8.45 34.15
CA GLU A 334 22.02 7.32 34.57
C GLU A 334 20.61 7.82 34.90
N ALA A 335 19.59 7.11 34.43
CA ALA A 335 18.19 7.38 34.74
C ALA A 335 17.46 6.11 35.16
N ALA A 336 16.55 6.23 36.13
CA ALA A 336 15.69 5.14 36.55
C ALA A 336 14.49 4.99 35.61
N ILE A 337 14.17 3.74 35.24
CA ILE A 337 12.93 3.35 34.57
C ILE A 337 11.99 2.83 35.67
N THR A 338 10.83 3.44 35.80
CA THR A 338 9.86 3.13 36.87
C THR A 338 8.57 2.51 36.35
N ALA A 339 7.93 1.70 37.20
CA ALA A 339 6.63 1.12 36.95
C ALA A 339 5.51 2.19 37.00
N PRO A 340 4.68 2.37 35.97
CA PRO A 340 3.60 3.37 35.99
C PRO A 340 2.41 2.99 36.89
N ALA A 341 2.23 1.70 37.21
CA ALA A 341 1.16 1.18 38.07
C ALA A 341 1.69 0.01 38.90
N ALA A 342 0.92 -0.49 39.87
CA ALA A 342 1.25 -1.73 40.57
C ALA A 342 0.78 -2.95 39.77
N GLY A 343 1.55 -4.04 39.79
CA GLY A 343 1.24 -5.25 39.03
C GLY A 343 2.31 -6.33 39.12
N THR A 344 2.20 -7.36 38.28
CA THR A 344 3.18 -8.45 38.16
C THR A 344 3.85 -8.39 36.80
N VAL A 345 5.17 -8.55 36.75
CA VAL A 345 5.97 -8.58 35.51
C VAL A 345 5.72 -9.90 34.77
N GLN A 346 5.14 -9.89 33.58
CA GLN A 346 4.95 -11.11 32.77
C GLN A 346 6.18 -11.43 31.92
N ARG A 347 6.87 -10.43 31.37
CA ARG A 347 7.98 -10.70 30.44
C ARG A 347 9.06 -9.61 30.36
N VAL A 348 10.33 -10.01 30.38
CA VAL A 348 11.47 -9.10 30.16
C VAL A 348 12.03 -9.31 28.74
N ALA A 349 11.86 -8.33 27.84
CA ALA A 349 12.18 -8.47 26.41
C ALA A 349 13.68 -8.29 26.06
N VAL A 350 14.53 -7.99 27.04
CA VAL A 350 15.97 -7.86 26.86
C VAL A 350 16.74 -8.63 27.93
N SER A 351 18.00 -8.96 27.66
CA SER A 351 18.88 -9.58 28.66
C SER A 351 19.12 -8.65 29.85
N ALA A 352 19.58 -9.24 30.97
CA ALA A 352 19.84 -8.53 32.24
C ALA A 352 20.64 -7.22 32.07
N THR A 353 21.53 -7.17 31.08
CA THR A 353 22.11 -5.93 30.57
C THR A 353 22.03 -5.94 29.04
N ALA A 354 21.51 -4.89 28.42
CA ALA A 354 21.35 -4.81 26.98
C ALA A 354 21.45 -3.37 26.45
N GLN A 355 22.02 -3.20 25.25
CA GLN A 355 22.01 -1.93 24.55
C GLN A 355 20.69 -1.75 23.80
N VAL A 356 20.00 -0.64 24.05
CA VAL A 356 18.66 -0.34 23.53
C VAL A 356 18.66 0.99 22.76
N GLU A 357 17.83 1.07 21.72
CA GLU A 357 17.41 2.31 21.07
C GLU A 357 16.15 2.88 21.75
N ALA A 358 15.85 4.16 21.51
CA ALA A 358 14.64 4.80 22.02
C ALA A 358 13.37 4.06 21.53
N GLY A 359 12.44 3.75 22.44
CA GLY A 359 11.17 3.09 22.10
C GLY A 359 11.15 1.56 22.19
N ILE A 360 12.21 0.91 22.71
CA ILE A 360 12.22 -0.54 22.97
C ILE A 360 11.34 -0.88 24.18
N CYS A 361 10.60 -2.00 24.08
CA CYS A 361 9.58 -2.42 25.04
C CYS A 361 10.11 -3.18 26.25
N TRP A 362 9.48 -2.92 27.39
CA TRP A 362 9.39 -3.77 28.56
C TRP A 362 7.92 -4.14 28.73
N TRP A 363 7.61 -5.43 28.86
CA TRP A 363 6.24 -5.91 28.92
C TRP A 363 5.88 -6.22 30.38
N TRP A 364 4.74 -5.70 30.82
CA TRP A 364 4.06 -6.18 32.02
C TRP A 364 3.45 -7.55 31.80
#